data_AF-A0A1F1SLE4-F1
#
_entry.id   AF-A0A1F1SLE4-F1
#
_cell.length_a   1.000
_cell.length_b   1.000
_cell.length_c   1.000
_cell.angle_alpha   90.00
_cell.angle_beta   90.00
_cell.angle_gamma   90.00
#
_symmetry.space_group_name_H-M   'P 1'
#
loop_
_entity.id
_entity.type
_entity.pdbx_description
1 polymer ?
#
loop_
_entity_poly.entity_id
_entity_poly.type
_entity_poly.pdbx_seq_one_letter_code
_entity_poly.pdbx_strand_id
1 'polypeptide(L)'
;MKKHLLAALILLPLTLSAAPASAAGEPADQARLINLFDMAELSGILHKEAMECGISRQDDPFYAPGGKLHTALLKSIKQTAAKLKLDMNDNDIQIITARAYAQGKGKKERLFAETGGCSDAAKAKIKETQQWLLDSVQALQTR
;
A
#
# COMPACT_ATOMS: atom_id res chain seq x y z
N MET A 1 54.52 53.69 -6.65
CA MET A 1 54.02 53.96 -8.01
C MET A 1 53.39 52.68 -8.56
N LYS A 2 52.10 52.74 -8.94
CA LYS A 2 51.49 52.20 -10.20
C LYS A 2 52.00 50.82 -10.67
N LYS A 3 51.22 49.75 -10.95
CA LYS A 3 49.82 49.53 -11.40
C LYS A 3 49.64 47.99 -11.45
N HIS A 4 48.59 47.41 -10.86
CA HIS A 4 47.34 46.92 -11.49
C HIS A 4 47.31 45.42 -11.86
N LEU A 5 46.13 44.84 -11.60
CA LEU A 5 45.44 43.75 -12.35
C LEU A 5 46.03 42.33 -12.16
N LEU A 6 45.28 41.26 -11.92
CA LEU A 6 43.86 40.97 -12.17
C LEU A 6 43.23 40.17 -11.04
N ALA A 7 41.98 40.52 -10.74
CA ALA A 7 41.04 39.72 -9.99
C ALA A 7 40.71 38.43 -10.76
N ALA A 8 40.87 37.29 -10.09
CA ALA A 8 40.37 36.00 -10.56
C ALA A 8 38.84 35.97 -10.43
N LEU A 9 38.12 36.33 -11.50
CA LEU A 9 36.74 35.93 -11.69
C LEU A 9 36.73 34.71 -12.61
N ILE A 10 36.86 33.53 -12.01
CA ILE A 10 36.47 32.28 -12.66
C ILE A 10 34.94 32.28 -12.69
N LEU A 11 34.38 32.61 -13.84
CA LEU A 11 32.99 32.32 -14.19
C LEU A 11 32.82 30.79 -14.12
N LEU A 12 32.37 30.27 -12.97
CA LEU A 12 31.74 28.96 -12.95
C LEU A 12 30.42 29.09 -13.70
N PRO A 13 30.19 28.35 -14.79
CA PRO A 13 28.82 28.14 -15.24
C PRO A 13 28.09 27.46 -14.08
N LEU A 14 27.03 28.10 -13.59
CA LEU A 14 25.98 27.39 -12.86
C LEU A 14 25.40 26.36 -13.83
N THR A 15 26.02 25.19 -13.88
CA THR A 15 25.34 23.98 -14.33
C THR A 15 24.28 23.73 -13.27
N LEU A 16 23.11 24.30 -13.49
CA LEU A 16 21.87 23.86 -12.87
C LEU A 16 21.75 22.38 -13.25
N SER A 17 22.31 21.51 -12.41
CA SER A 17 22.03 20.08 -12.47
C SER A 17 20.54 19.97 -12.21
N ALA A 18 19.76 19.87 -13.28
CA ALA A 18 18.44 19.31 -13.23
C ALA A 18 18.62 17.92 -12.61
N ALA A 19 18.37 17.82 -11.30
CA ALA A 19 18.20 16.53 -10.66
C ALA A 19 17.18 15.77 -11.52
N PRO A 20 17.48 14.52 -11.92
CA PRO A 20 16.58 13.80 -12.79
C PRO A 20 15.21 13.76 -12.12
N ALA A 21 14.17 14.12 -12.87
CA ALA A 21 12.77 14.05 -12.44
C ALA A 21 12.34 12.65 -11.94
N SER A 22 13.21 11.65 -12.08
CA SER A 22 13.10 10.30 -11.51
C SER A 22 13.12 10.28 -9.98
N ALA A 23 13.75 11.24 -9.29
CA ALA A 23 13.90 11.19 -7.83
C ALA A 23 12.61 11.53 -7.07
N ALA A 24 11.64 12.20 -7.71
CA ALA A 24 10.37 12.55 -7.08
C ALA A 24 9.34 11.40 -7.12
N GLY A 25 9.49 10.45 -8.04
CA GLY A 25 8.58 9.31 -8.21
C GLY A 25 8.87 8.14 -7.25
N GLU A 26 10.15 7.87 -6.97
CA GLU A 26 10.56 6.74 -6.13
C GLU A 26 10.02 6.80 -4.68
N PRO A 27 10.04 7.95 -3.97
CA PRO A 27 9.46 8.03 -2.63
C PRO A 27 7.94 7.80 -2.62
N ALA A 28 7.23 8.29 -3.65
CA ALA A 28 5.80 8.14 -3.77
C ALA A 28 5.40 6.68 -4.07
N ASP A 29 6.16 6.00 -4.93
CA ASP A 29 5.92 4.60 -5.24
C ASP A 29 6.36 3.68 -4.09
N GLN A 30 7.39 4.04 -3.32
CA GLN A 30 7.76 3.33 -2.09
C GLN A 30 6.67 3.44 -1.03
N ALA A 31 6.13 4.64 -0.79
CA ALA A 31 5.00 4.85 0.10
C ALA A 31 3.76 4.07 -0.38
N ARG A 32 3.53 4.02 -1.70
CA ARG A 32 2.45 3.23 -2.29
C ARG A 32 2.61 1.74 -2.00
N LEU A 33 3.82 1.20 -2.15
CA LEU A 33 4.10 -0.21 -1.87
C LEU A 33 3.83 -0.56 -0.40
N ILE A 34 4.28 0.31 0.52
CA ILE A 34 4.02 0.17 1.96
C ILE A 34 2.52 0.18 2.23
N ASN A 35 1.79 1.18 1.69
CA ASN A 35 0.35 1.29 1.85
C ASN A 35 -0.40 0.04 1.34
N LEU A 36 0.08 -0.61 0.27
CA LEU A 36 -0.54 -1.83 -0.24
C LEU A 36 -0.36 -3.02 0.71
N PHE A 37 0.80 -3.14 1.37
CA PHE A 37 1.00 -4.16 2.40
C PHE A 37 0.20 -3.86 3.67
N ASP A 38 0.10 -2.60 4.08
CA ASP A 38 -0.75 -2.17 5.19
C ASP A 38 -2.23 -2.45 4.89
N MET A 39 -2.68 -2.24 3.64
CA MET A 39 -4.02 -2.62 3.19
C MET A 39 -4.23 -4.14 3.21
N ALA A 40 -3.23 -4.94 2.85
CA ALA A 40 -3.29 -6.40 2.97
C ALA A 40 -3.44 -6.82 4.45
N GLU A 41 -2.70 -6.21 5.36
CA GLU A 41 -2.85 -6.44 6.80
C GLU A 41 -4.25 -6.02 7.29
N LEU A 42 -4.71 -4.82 6.93
CA LEU A 42 -6.04 -4.32 7.27
C LEU A 42 -7.15 -5.27 6.77
N SER A 43 -6.96 -5.84 5.58
CA SER A 43 -7.87 -6.85 5.01
C SER A 43 -8.02 -8.06 5.93
N GLY A 44 -6.91 -8.52 6.54
CA GLY A 44 -6.91 -9.62 7.48
C GLY A 44 -7.69 -9.32 8.75
N ILE A 45 -7.51 -8.12 9.32
CA ILE A 45 -8.25 -7.66 10.50
C ILE A 45 -9.74 -7.60 10.18
N LEU A 46 -10.09 -6.98 9.05
CA LEU A 46 -11.48 -6.75 8.63
C LEU A 46 -12.20 -8.07 8.33
N HIS A 47 -11.53 -9.02 7.67
CA HIS A 47 -12.12 -10.34 7.42
C HIS A 47 -12.36 -11.10 8.72
N LYS A 48 -11.41 -11.06 9.67
CA LYS A 48 -11.60 -11.66 11.00
C LYS A 48 -12.87 -11.12 11.66
N GLU A 49 -13.01 -9.79 11.74
CA GLU A 49 -14.22 -9.17 12.30
C GLU A 49 -15.47 -9.55 11.51
N ALA A 50 -15.43 -9.54 10.18
CA ALA A 50 -16.57 -9.89 9.35
C ALA A 50 -17.05 -11.34 9.61
N MET A 51 -16.11 -12.28 9.83
CA MET A 51 -16.42 -13.65 10.22
C MET A 51 -17.04 -13.72 11.62
N GLU A 52 -16.46 -13.03 12.60
CA GLU A 52 -17.00 -12.98 13.97
C GLU A 52 -18.39 -12.34 14.03
N CYS A 53 -18.66 -11.37 13.15
CA CYS A 53 -19.96 -10.73 13.00
C CYS A 53 -20.98 -11.52 12.15
N GLY A 54 -20.61 -12.69 11.63
CA GLY A 54 -21.48 -13.55 10.83
C GLY A 54 -21.86 -12.99 9.46
N ILE A 55 -21.11 -12.02 8.94
CA ILE A 55 -21.35 -11.38 7.63
C ILE A 55 -20.34 -11.79 6.56
N SER A 56 -19.37 -12.62 6.93
CA SER A 56 -18.38 -13.23 6.04
C SER A 56 -18.03 -14.64 6.52
N ARG A 57 -17.26 -15.37 5.72
CA ARG A 57 -16.89 -16.78 5.95
C ARG A 57 -15.48 -17.04 5.44
N GLN A 58 -14.86 -18.13 5.88
CA GLN A 58 -13.47 -18.43 5.56
C GLN A 58 -13.14 -18.38 4.05
N ASP A 59 -14.06 -18.86 3.21
CA ASP A 59 -13.97 -18.91 1.75
C ASP A 59 -14.75 -17.77 1.06
N ASP A 60 -14.92 -16.63 1.74
CA ASP A 60 -15.58 -15.46 1.17
C ASP A 60 -14.88 -15.03 -0.14
N PRO A 61 -15.59 -14.96 -1.28
CA PRO A 61 -15.00 -14.64 -2.58
C PRO A 61 -14.41 -13.22 -2.65
N PHE A 62 -14.65 -12.38 -1.65
CA PHE A 62 -13.99 -11.10 -1.51
C PHE A 62 -12.57 -11.22 -0.94
N TYR A 63 -12.40 -11.96 0.16
CA TYR A 63 -11.14 -12.03 0.93
C TYR A 63 -10.27 -13.26 0.62
N ALA A 64 -10.87 -14.38 0.21
CA ALA A 64 -10.17 -15.64 0.01
C ALA A 64 -9.00 -15.49 -0.98
N PRO A 65 -7.97 -16.37 -0.92
CA PRO A 65 -6.95 -16.43 -1.96
C PRO A 65 -7.58 -16.53 -3.35
N GLY A 66 -7.18 -15.65 -4.27
CA GLY A 66 -7.78 -15.53 -5.61
C GLY A 66 -9.11 -14.75 -5.65
N GLY A 67 -9.64 -14.32 -4.51
CA GLY A 67 -10.82 -13.46 -4.40
C GLY A 67 -10.57 -12.04 -4.89
N LYS A 68 -11.62 -11.20 -4.85
CA LYS A 68 -11.61 -9.84 -5.42
C LYS A 68 -10.50 -8.96 -4.85
N LEU A 69 -10.43 -8.84 -3.52
CA LEU A 69 -9.46 -7.96 -2.87
C LEU A 69 -8.03 -8.50 -2.99
N HIS A 70 -7.86 -9.81 -2.78
CA HIS A 70 -6.56 -10.47 -2.95
C HIS A 70 -5.99 -10.25 -4.36
N THR A 71 -6.81 -10.45 -5.39
CA THR A 71 -6.40 -10.23 -6.79
C THR A 71 -6.04 -8.77 -7.06
N ALA A 72 -6.81 -7.83 -6.52
CA ALA A 72 -6.52 -6.40 -6.65
C ALA A 72 -5.18 -6.03 -5.97
N LEU A 73 -4.93 -6.54 -4.76
CA LEU A 73 -3.68 -6.31 -4.02
C LEU A 73 -2.48 -6.85 -4.78
N LEU A 74 -2.50 -8.11 -5.21
CA LEU A 74 -1.38 -8.71 -5.95
C LEU A 74 -1.03 -7.92 -7.21
N LYS A 75 -2.07 -7.51 -7.95
CA LYS A 75 -1.89 -6.69 -9.16
C LYS A 75 -1.25 -5.35 -8.83
N SER A 76 -1.76 -4.61 -7.83
CA SER A 76 -1.23 -3.31 -7.44
C SER A 76 0.22 -3.41 -6.93
N ILE A 77 0.53 -4.44 -6.12
CA ILE A 77 1.87 -4.67 -5.58
C ILE A 77 2.84 -4.98 -6.71
N LYS A 78 2.47 -5.89 -7.63
CA LYS A 78 3.28 -6.22 -8.80
C LYS A 78 3.58 -5.00 -9.66
N GLN A 79 2.58 -4.16 -9.94
CA GLN A 79 2.77 -2.94 -10.71
C GLN A 79 3.71 -1.96 -9.99
N THR A 80 3.57 -1.79 -8.67
CA THR A 80 4.38 -0.86 -7.89
C THR A 80 5.82 -1.35 -7.73
N ALA A 81 6.02 -2.64 -7.44
CA ALA A 81 7.34 -3.27 -7.35
C ALA A 81 8.11 -3.17 -8.67
N ALA A 82 7.44 -3.35 -9.81
CA ALA A 82 8.04 -3.18 -11.13
C ALA A 82 8.49 -1.73 -11.39
N LYS A 83 7.70 -0.72 -10.99
CA LYS A 83 8.08 0.70 -11.08
C LYS A 83 9.34 1.01 -10.26
N LEU A 84 9.42 0.41 -9.07
CA LEU A 84 10.56 0.53 -8.15
C LEU A 84 11.76 -0.37 -8.53
N LYS A 85 11.65 -1.17 -9.61
CA LYS A 85 12.67 -2.13 -10.04
C LYS A 85 13.13 -3.09 -8.92
N LEU A 86 12.18 -3.47 -8.06
CA LEU A 86 12.45 -4.45 -7.01
C LEU A 86 12.55 -5.85 -7.63
N ASP A 87 13.54 -6.62 -7.19
CA ASP A 87 13.68 -8.04 -7.55
C ASP A 87 12.68 -8.87 -6.74
N MET A 88 11.41 -8.84 -7.17
CA MET A 88 10.33 -9.59 -6.56
C MET A 88 9.60 -10.37 -7.65
N ASN A 89 9.65 -11.70 -7.59
CA ASN A 89 8.88 -12.53 -8.48
C ASN A 89 7.43 -12.69 -7.99
N ASP A 90 6.56 -13.29 -8.82
CA ASP A 90 5.14 -13.47 -8.48
C ASP A 90 4.92 -14.33 -7.23
N ASN A 91 5.83 -15.25 -6.90
CA ASN A 91 5.74 -16.05 -5.67
C ASN A 91 6.10 -15.21 -4.44
N ASP A 92 7.14 -14.36 -4.52
CA ASP A 92 7.51 -13.46 -3.41
C ASP A 92 6.35 -12.52 -3.07
N ILE A 93 5.73 -11.94 -4.10
CA ILE A 93 4.57 -11.05 -3.95
C ILE A 93 3.40 -11.80 -3.30
N GLN A 94 3.09 -13.02 -3.73
CA GLN A 94 2.05 -13.84 -3.12
C GLN A 94 2.34 -14.14 -1.65
N ILE A 95 3.56 -14.59 -1.34
CA ILE A 95 3.96 -14.98 0.03
C ILE A 95 3.89 -13.78 0.97
N ILE A 96 4.44 -12.63 0.56
CA ILE A 96 4.50 -11.44 1.43
C ILE A 96 3.09 -10.86 1.62
N THR A 97 2.27 -10.81 0.57
CA THR A 97 0.87 -10.35 0.68
C THR A 97 0.06 -11.27 1.59
N ALA A 98 0.20 -12.59 1.43
CA ALA A 98 -0.47 -13.56 2.29
C ALA A 98 0.00 -13.47 3.75
N ARG A 99 1.30 -13.22 3.98
CA ARG A 99 1.84 -13.01 5.32
C ARG A 99 1.28 -11.75 5.98
N ALA A 100 1.25 -10.61 5.27
CA ALA A 100 0.68 -9.37 5.79
C ALA A 100 -0.80 -9.57 6.16
N TYR A 101 -1.57 -10.22 5.28
CA TYR A 101 -2.95 -10.58 5.55
C TYR A 101 -3.10 -11.51 6.77
N ALA A 102 -2.29 -12.56 6.86
CA ALA A 102 -2.32 -13.48 8.01
C ALA A 102 -1.95 -12.79 9.32
N GLN A 103 -1.00 -11.86 9.29
CA GLN A 103 -0.62 -11.02 10.42
C GLN A 103 -1.81 -10.20 10.92
N GLY A 104 -2.53 -9.53 10.01
CA GLY A 104 -3.75 -8.80 10.35
C GLY A 104 -4.85 -9.68 10.91
N LYS A 105 -5.02 -10.89 10.36
CA LYS A 105 -5.98 -11.87 10.90
C LYS A 105 -5.62 -12.36 12.31
N GLY A 106 -4.33 -12.36 12.66
CA GLY A 106 -3.84 -12.75 13.99
C GLY A 106 -3.88 -11.64 15.05
N LYS A 107 -4.08 -10.38 14.64
CA LYS A 107 -4.19 -9.23 15.56
C LYS A 107 -5.40 -9.35 16.48
N LYS A 108 -5.28 -8.88 17.73
CA LYS A 108 -6.39 -8.90 18.72
C LYS A 108 -7.34 -7.72 18.53
N GLU A 109 -6.85 -6.68 17.86
CA GLU A 109 -7.53 -5.43 17.58
C GLU A 109 -8.85 -5.68 16.84
N ARG A 110 -9.82 -4.84 17.18
CA ARG A 110 -11.14 -4.75 16.57
C ARG A 110 -11.26 -3.33 16.01
N LEU A 111 -11.71 -3.21 14.76
CA LEU A 111 -11.92 -1.92 14.12
C LEU A 111 -13.32 -1.39 14.43
N PHE A 112 -14.31 -2.28 14.46
CA PHE A 112 -15.73 -1.91 14.57
C PHE A 112 -16.52 -2.73 15.56
N ALA A 113 -16.13 -3.98 15.82
CA ALA A 113 -16.85 -4.82 16.77
C ALA A 113 -16.50 -4.40 18.20
N GLU A 114 -17.52 -4.12 19.01
CA GLU A 114 -17.35 -3.84 20.44
C GLU A 114 -17.17 -5.16 21.22
N THR A 115 -16.58 -5.07 22.41
CA THR A 115 -16.41 -6.23 23.29
C THR A 115 -17.78 -6.75 23.73
N GLY A 116 -18.23 -7.88 23.18
CA GLY A 116 -19.51 -8.51 23.54
C GLY A 116 -20.51 -8.70 22.40
N GLY A 117 -20.25 -8.22 21.19
CA GLY A 117 -21.07 -8.55 20.02
C GLY A 117 -20.93 -7.58 18.85
N CYS A 118 -21.48 -7.98 17.70
CA CYS A 118 -21.54 -7.13 16.50
C CYS A 118 -22.92 -6.51 16.33
N SER A 119 -23.03 -5.21 16.66
CA SER A 119 -24.20 -4.41 16.36
C SER A 119 -24.45 -4.31 14.86
N ASP A 120 -25.67 -3.96 14.45
CA ASP A 120 -25.96 -3.75 13.03
C ASP A 120 -25.19 -2.56 12.45
N ALA A 121 -24.90 -1.55 13.27
CA ALA A 121 -24.02 -0.45 12.91
C ALA A 121 -22.57 -0.93 12.63
N ALA A 122 -22.03 -1.82 13.46
CA ALA A 122 -20.71 -2.40 13.25
C ALA A 122 -20.68 -3.23 11.95
N LYS A 123 -21.70 -4.07 11.70
CA LYS A 123 -21.81 -4.84 10.45
C LYS A 123 -21.89 -3.94 9.22
N ALA A 124 -22.64 -2.84 9.30
CA ALA A 124 -22.73 -1.86 8.22
C ALA A 124 -21.36 -1.22 7.96
N LYS A 125 -20.64 -0.84 9.02
CA LYS A 125 -19.33 -0.20 8.88
C LYS A 125 -18.28 -1.17 8.34
N ILE A 126 -18.29 -2.43 8.74
CA ILE A 126 -17.43 -3.47 8.16
C ILE A 126 -17.66 -3.59 6.66
N LYS A 127 -18.91 -3.63 6.19
CA LYS A 127 -19.22 -3.69 4.76
C LYS A 127 -18.81 -2.43 3.99
N GLU A 128 -19.01 -1.25 4.58
CA GLU A 128 -18.57 0.01 4.00
C GLU A 128 -17.04 0.05 3.87
N THR A 129 -16.32 -0.33 4.93
CA THR A 129 -14.85 -0.39 4.93
C THR A 129 -14.33 -1.47 3.99
N GLN A 130 -15.05 -2.59 3.84
CA GLN A 130 -14.72 -3.63 2.87
C GLN A 130 -14.72 -3.06 1.45
N GLN A 131 -15.77 -2.33 1.07
CA GLN A 131 -15.84 -1.70 -0.25
C GLN A 131 -14.79 -0.61 -0.42
N TRP A 132 -14.65 0.28 0.58
CA TRP A 132 -13.64 1.34 0.58
C TRP A 132 -12.21 0.79 0.40
N LEU A 133 -11.91 -0.35 1.03
CA LEU A 133 -10.59 -0.98 0.93
C LEU A 133 -10.31 -1.46 -0.50
N LEU A 134 -11.28 -2.11 -1.15
CA LEU A 134 -11.16 -2.50 -2.55
C LEU A 134 -10.97 -1.28 -3.46
N ASP A 135 -11.79 -0.26 -3.28
CA ASP A 135 -11.73 0.97 -4.08
C ASP A 135 -10.38 1.66 -3.90
N SER A 136 -9.85 1.69 -2.68
CA SER A 136 -8.54 2.27 -2.36
C SER A 136 -7.40 1.51 -3.02
N VAL A 137 -7.40 0.17 -2.95
CA VAL A 137 -6.39 -0.66 -3.63
C VAL A 137 -6.44 -0.47 -5.14
N GLN A 138 -7.62 -0.35 -5.73
CA GLN A 138 -7.81 -0.12 -7.15
C GLN A 138 -7.39 1.29 -7.58
N ALA A 139 -7.66 2.32 -6.77
CA ALA A 139 -7.23 3.69 -7.03
C ALA A 139 -5.70 3.83 -7.07
N LEU A 140 -4.96 2.96 -6.37
CA LEU A 140 -3.51 2.91 -6.43
C LEU A 140 -2.97 2.25 -7.72
N GLN A 141 -3.82 1.59 -8.53
CA GLN A 141 -3.43 1.02 -9.83
C GLN A 141 -3.44 2.04 -10.97
N THR A 142 -4.29 3.07 -10.89
CA THR A 142 -4.61 3.98 -12.01
C THR A 142 -3.71 5.22 -12.07
N ARG A 143 -2.65 5.27 -11.27
CA ARG A 143 -1.70 6.39 -11.17
C ARG A 143 -0.27 5.92 -11.40
#